data_AF-A0AA49IMR5-F1
#
_entry.id   AF-A0AA49IMR5-F1
#
_cell.length_a   1.000
_cell.length_b   1.000
_cell.length_c   1.000
_cell.angle_alpha   90.00
_cell.angle_beta   90.00
_cell.angle_gamma   90.00
#
_symmetry.space_group_name_H-M   'P 1'
#
loop_
_entity.id
_entity.type
_entity.pdbx_description
1 polymer ?
#
loop_
_entity_poly.entity_id
_entity_poly.type
_entity_poly.pdbx_seq_one_letter_code
_entity_poly.pdbx_strand_id
1 'polypeptide(L)'
;MADNDKTSQIKLDFLNTLYNLILSEDIKEEERRVLTKAKNLVEKGEYIPNVIRRMQTNFTLDAINSNLSPSVSEFYSTLPKTLAEILPAFPGTGSSLGIPL
;
A
#
# COMPACT_ATOMS: atom_id res chain seq x y z
N MET A 1 5.62 6.04 25.44
CA MET A 1 6.26 4.81 24.94
C MET A 1 5.34 3.93 24.08
N ALA A 2 4.01 4.14 24.04
CA ALA A 2 3.07 3.28 23.29
C ALA A 2 3.00 3.51 21.76
N ASP A 3 3.34 4.71 21.26
CA ASP A 3 3.21 5.04 19.83
C ASP A 3 4.21 4.30 18.92
N ASN A 4 5.35 3.89 19.51
CA ASN A 4 6.41 3.19 18.80
C ASN A 4 6.04 1.72 18.49
N ASP A 5 5.28 1.08 19.38
CA ASP A 5 4.88 -0.32 19.25
C ASP A 5 3.79 -0.50 18.19
N LYS A 6 2.79 0.39 18.16
CA LYS A 6 1.71 0.36 17.16
C LYS A 6 2.24 0.58 15.74
N THR A 7 3.10 1.57 15.57
CA THR A 7 3.70 1.88 14.25
C THR A 7 4.58 0.73 13.76
N SER A 8 5.32 0.09 14.68
CA SER A 8 6.13 -1.10 14.37
C SER A 8 5.26 -2.28 13.96
N GLN A 9 4.12 -2.49 14.61
CA GLN A 9 3.18 -3.55 14.23
C GLN A 9 2.58 -3.29 12.84
N ILE A 10 2.12 -2.06 12.56
CA ILE A 10 1.60 -1.68 11.23
C ILE A 10 2.67 -1.91 10.16
N LYS A 11 3.94 -1.61 10.44
CA LYS A 11 5.05 -1.90 9.53
C LYS A 11 5.20 -3.39 9.24
N LEU A 12 5.15 -4.23 10.27
CA LEU A 12 5.29 -5.68 10.13
C LEU A 12 4.12 -6.26 9.33
N ASP A 13 2.89 -5.84 9.65
CA ASP A 13 1.69 -6.29 8.95
C ASP A 13 1.74 -5.88 7.47
N PHE A 14 2.13 -4.63 7.18
CA PHE A 14 2.31 -4.14 5.82
C PHE A 14 3.35 -4.95 5.05
N LEU A 15 4.51 -5.23 5.66
CA LEU A 15 5.55 -6.07 5.04
C LEU A 15 5.06 -7.49 4.77
N ASN A 16 4.37 -8.11 5.73
CA ASN A 16 3.81 -9.45 5.57
C ASN A 16 2.81 -9.52 4.42
N THR A 17 1.94 -8.51 4.28
CA THR A 17 1.02 -8.42 3.15
C THR A 17 1.77 -8.31 1.81
N LEU A 18 2.82 -7.48 1.73
CA LEU A 18 3.64 -7.39 0.52
C LEU A 18 4.31 -8.72 0.19
N TYR A 19 4.89 -9.40 1.18
CA TYR A 19 5.51 -10.72 0.99
C TYR A 19 4.51 -11.75 0.45
N ASN A 20 3.32 -11.85 1.05
CA ASN A 20 2.30 -12.79 0.62
C ASN A 20 1.85 -12.53 -0.82
N LEU A 21 1.61 -11.27 -1.19
CA LEU A 21 1.24 -10.90 -2.56
C LEU A 21 2.37 -11.21 -3.55
N ILE A 22 3.63 -10.90 -3.21
CA ILE A 22 4.79 -11.20 -4.05
C ILE A 22 4.99 -12.69 -4.29
N LEU A 23 4.48 -13.56 -3.42
CA LEU A 23 4.54 -15.01 -3.60
C LEU A 23 3.31 -15.57 -4.32
N SER A 24 2.25 -14.76 -4.47
CA SER A 24 1.00 -15.21 -5.05
C SER A 24 1.13 -15.46 -6.56
N GLU A 25 0.56 -16.55 -7.06
CA GLU A 25 0.65 -16.93 -8.48
C GLU A 25 -0.36 -16.19 -9.36
N ASP A 26 -1.39 -15.58 -8.77
CA ASP A 26 -2.50 -14.90 -9.46
C ASP A 26 -2.19 -13.44 -9.85
N ILE A 27 -1.05 -12.89 -9.42
CA ILE A 27 -0.64 -11.52 -9.72
C ILE A 27 0.25 -11.44 -10.96
N LYS A 28 0.11 -10.34 -11.70
CA LYS A 28 0.90 -10.05 -12.90
C LYS A 28 2.36 -9.77 -12.54
N GLU A 29 3.26 -10.01 -13.50
CA GLU A 29 4.68 -9.76 -13.29
C GLU A 29 4.98 -8.29 -12.95
N GLU A 30 4.29 -7.34 -13.61
CA GLU A 30 4.48 -5.92 -13.35
C GLU A 30 4.02 -5.52 -11.95
N GLU A 31 2.90 -6.04 -11.47
CA GLU A 31 2.43 -5.84 -10.10
C GLU A 31 3.45 -6.38 -9.10
N ARG A 32 4.00 -7.58 -9.37
CA ARG A 32 5.04 -8.20 -8.55
C ARG A 32 6.29 -7.34 -8.49
N ARG A 33 6.69 -6.69 -9.59
CA ARG A 33 7.82 -5.74 -9.64
C ARG A 33 7.56 -4.52 -8.76
N VAL A 34 6.38 -3.92 -8.85
CA VAL A 34 5.98 -2.77 -8.01
C VAL A 34 5.96 -3.15 -6.53
N LEU A 35 5.34 -4.28 -6.17
CA LEU A 35 5.28 -4.79 -4.81
C LEU A 35 6.67 -5.10 -4.25
N THR A 36 7.55 -5.72 -5.04
CA THR A 36 8.93 -6.03 -4.65
C THR A 36 9.72 -4.74 -4.38
N LYS A 37 9.55 -3.72 -5.22
CA LYS A 37 10.19 -2.42 -5.01
C LYS A 37 9.68 -1.75 -3.73
N ALA A 38 8.37 -1.79 -3.47
CA ALA A 38 7.79 -1.25 -2.23
C ALA A 38 8.35 -1.95 -0.99
N LYS A 39 8.38 -3.29 -1.00
CA LYS A 39 8.94 -4.12 0.08
C LYS A 39 10.39 -3.74 0.37
N ASN A 40 11.23 -3.69 -0.66
CA ASN A 40 12.65 -3.35 -0.53
C ASN A 40 12.86 -1.93 0.06
N LEU A 41 11.97 -0.97 -0.23
CA LEU A 41 12.03 0.36 0.35
C LEU A 41 11.73 0.31 1.86
N VAL A 42 10.66 -0.38 2.26
CA VAL A 42 10.28 -0.50 3.68
C VAL A 42 11.36 -1.21 4.50
N GLU A 43 12.00 -2.24 3.93
CA GLU A 43 13.11 -2.96 4.57
C GLU A 43 14.35 -2.08 4.76
N LYS A 44 14.62 -1.17 3.81
CA LYS A 44 15.70 -0.17 3.93
C LYS A 44 15.41 0.95 4.93
N GLY A 45 14.23 0.93 5.56
CA GLY A 45 13.84 1.95 6.54
C GLY A 45 13.20 3.18 5.92
N GLU A 46 12.75 3.12 4.66
CA GLU A 46 11.97 4.21 4.07
C GLU A 46 10.66 4.44 4.82
N TYR A 47 10.26 5.71 4.86
CA TYR A 47 9.06 6.12 5.57
C TYR A 47 7.81 5.55 4.90
N ILE A 48 7.05 4.72 5.62
CA ILE A 48 5.93 3.94 5.08
C ILE A 48 4.88 4.79 4.34
N PRO A 49 4.46 5.97 4.86
CA PRO A 49 3.56 6.85 4.10
C PRO A 49 4.06 7.23 2.71
N ASN A 50 5.37 7.41 2.53
CA ASN A 50 5.95 7.70 1.21
C ASN A 50 5.89 6.48 0.30
N VAL A 51 6.11 5.28 0.85
CA VAL A 51 5.99 4.03 0.10
C VAL A 51 4.54 3.81 -0.33
N ILE A 52 3.57 3.99 0.57
CA ILE A 52 2.14 3.88 0.26
C ILE A 52 1.75 4.84 -0.86
N ARG A 53 2.15 6.12 -0.78
CA ARG A 53 1.85 7.11 -1.84
C ARG A 53 2.44 6.70 -3.19
N ARG A 54 3.68 6.19 -3.20
CA ARG A 54 4.29 5.67 -4.44
C ARG A 54 3.48 4.51 -4.99
N MET A 55 3.05 3.57 -4.16
CA MET A 55 2.21 2.45 -4.62
C MET A 55 0.88 2.94 -5.18
N GLN A 56 0.24 3.91 -4.52
CA GLN A 56 -0.96 4.55 -5.02
C GLN A 56 -0.72 5.11 -6.43
N THR A 57 0.35 5.89 -6.64
CA THR A 57 0.70 6.42 -7.96
C THR A 57 0.95 5.34 -9.01
N ASN A 58 1.66 4.25 -8.67
CA ASN A 58 1.96 3.19 -9.64
C ASN A 58 0.69 2.42 -10.06
N PHE A 59 -0.23 2.17 -9.13
CA PHE A 59 -1.42 1.36 -9.40
C PHE A 59 -2.68 2.14 -9.76
N THR A 60 -2.71 3.47 -9.61
CA THR A 60 -3.94 4.28 -9.80
C THR A 60 -4.56 4.06 -11.19
N LEU A 61 -3.76 4.11 -12.25
CA LEU A 61 -4.30 3.94 -13.61
C LEU A 61 -4.86 2.53 -13.84
N ASP A 62 -4.17 1.51 -13.36
CA ASP A 62 -4.64 0.14 -13.48
C ASP A 62 -5.88 -0.11 -12.61
N ALA A 63 -5.95 0.50 -11.42
CA ALA A 63 -7.13 0.43 -10.55
C ALA A 63 -8.36 1.05 -11.24
N ILE A 64 -8.22 2.27 -11.79
CA ILE A 64 -9.30 2.96 -12.51
C ILE A 64 -9.80 2.13 -13.69
N ASN A 65 -8.89 1.47 -14.40
CA ASN A 65 -9.23 0.64 -15.56
C ASN A 65 -9.63 -0.80 -15.18
N SER A 66 -9.76 -1.14 -13.90
CA SER A 66 -10.03 -2.51 -13.41
C SER A 66 -9.04 -3.55 -13.95
N ASN A 67 -7.79 -3.14 -14.14
CA ASN A 67 -6.71 -3.93 -14.70
C ASN A 67 -5.80 -4.53 -13.63
N LEU A 68 -6.06 -4.34 -12.35
CA LEU A 68 -5.33 -5.01 -11.28
C LEU A 68 -5.79 -6.47 -11.14
N SER A 69 -4.89 -7.38 -10.80
CA SER A 69 -5.25 -8.71 -10.33
C SER A 69 -6.11 -8.61 -9.07
N PRO A 70 -7.06 -9.54 -8.83
CA PRO A 70 -8.00 -9.45 -7.71
C PRO A 70 -7.32 -9.21 -6.36
N SER A 71 -6.27 -9.96 -6.03
CA SER A 71 -5.55 -9.79 -4.76
C SER A 71 -4.82 -8.45 -4.65
N VAL A 72 -4.30 -7.91 -5.75
CA VAL A 72 -3.65 -6.58 -5.76
C VAL A 72 -4.69 -5.46 -5.65
N SER A 73 -5.84 -5.61 -6.29
CA SER A 73 -6.97 -4.67 -6.18
C SER A 73 -7.51 -4.59 -4.75
N GLU A 74 -7.73 -5.75 -4.13
CA GLU A 74 -8.15 -5.83 -2.73
C GLU A 74 -7.13 -5.12 -1.82
N PHE A 75 -5.85 -5.46 -1.95
CA PHE A 75 -4.79 -4.80 -1.20
C PHE A 75 -4.74 -3.28 -1.44
N TYR A 76 -4.80 -2.84 -2.70
CA TYR A 76 -4.77 -1.42 -3.07
C TYR A 76 -5.87 -0.62 -2.36
N SER A 77 -7.07 -1.20 -2.24
CA SER A 77 -8.21 -0.57 -1.56
C SER A 77 -7.96 -0.31 -0.06
N THR A 78 -7.03 -1.04 0.57
CA THR A 78 -6.68 -0.88 1.99
C THR A 78 -5.70 0.26 2.26
N LEU A 79 -4.93 0.69 1.24
CA LEU A 79 -3.85 1.67 1.38
C LEU A 79 -4.29 3.00 2.02
N PRO A 80 -5.45 3.60 1.67
CA PRO A 80 -5.91 4.84 2.31
C PRO A 80 -6.15 4.67 3.81
N LYS A 81 -6.69 3.53 4.24
CA LYS A 81 -6.94 3.22 5.64
C LYS A 81 -5.62 3.04 6.40
N THR A 82 -4.69 2.25 5.87
CA THR A 82 -3.36 2.07 6.47
C THR A 82 -2.63 3.41 6.60
N LEU A 83 -2.74 4.29 5.60
CA LEU A 83 -2.15 5.63 5.65
C LEU A 83 -2.76 6.47 6.78
N ALA A 84 -4.09 6.46 6.95
CA ALA A 84 -4.78 7.19 8.00
C ALA A 84 -4.45 6.66 9.41
N GLU A 85 -4.20 5.36 9.56
CA GLU A 85 -3.78 4.78 10.85
C GLU A 85 -2.37 5.23 11.27
N ILE A 86 -1.47 5.45 10.30
CA ILE A 86 -0.11 5.97 10.55
C ILE A 86 -0.13 7.50 10.71
N LEU A 87 -1.00 8.19 9.97
CA LEU A 87 -1.06 9.65 9.88
C LEU A 87 -2.48 10.17 10.17
N PRO A 88 -2.95 10.13 11.43
CA PRO A 88 -4.33 10.47 11.78
C PRO A 88 -4.68 11.96 11.62
N ALA A 89 -3.69 12.84 11.53
CA ALA A 89 -3.87 14.30 11.51
C ALA A 89 -3.74 14.96 10.12
N PHE A 90 -3.68 14.18 9.02
CA PHE A 90 -3.55 14.76 7.68
C PHE A 90 -4.92 15.08 7.05
N PRO A 91 -5.24 16.37 6.79
CA PRO A 91 -6.45 16.74 6.07
C PRO A 91 -6.26 16.37 4.59
N GLY A 92 -6.99 15.36 4.12
CA GLY A 92 -6.93 14.89 2.73
C GLY A 92 -7.23 13.40 2.53
N THR A 93 -7.37 12.62 3.61
CA THR A 93 -7.84 11.23 3.54
C THR A 93 -9.37 11.10 3.55
N GLY A 94 -10.09 12.21 3.72
CA GLY A 94 -11.54 12.30 3.57
C GLY A 94 -11.92 13.57 2.81
N SER A 95 -12.73 13.41 1.77
CA SER A 95 -13.25 14.43 0.83
C SER A 95 -12.26 14.96 -0.22
N SER A 96 -12.64 14.76 -1.49
CA SER A 96 -12.11 15.38 -2.72
C SER A 96 -10.81 14.83 -3.30
N LEU A 97 -10.78 13.54 -3.69
CA LEU A 97 -10.16 13.16 -4.96
C LEU A 97 -11.07 12.13 -5.63
N GLY A 98 -11.75 12.57 -6.69
CA GLY A 98 -12.70 11.78 -7.46
C GLY A 98 -12.03 10.66 -8.25
N ILE A 99 -11.64 9.60 -7.55
CA ILE A 99 -11.40 8.30 -8.17
C ILE A 99 -12.75 7.58 -8.15
N PRO A 100 -13.39 7.32 -9.31
CA PRO A 100 -14.63 6.56 -9.34
C PRO A 100 -14.34 5.10 -8.95
N LEU A 101 -15.21 4.57 -8.08
CA LEU A 101 -15.41 3.14 -7.88
C LEU A 101 -15.94 2.48 -9.15
#